data_AF-A0A4R2AZ84-F1
#
_entry.id   AF-A0A4R2AZ84-F1
#
_cell.length_a   1.000
_cell.length_b   1.000
_cell.length_c   1.000
_cell.angle_alpha   90.00
_cell.angle_beta   90.00
_cell.angle_gamma   90.00
#
_symmetry.space_group_name_H-M   'P 1'
#
loop_
_entity.id
_entity.type
_entity.pdbx_description
1 polymer ?
#
loop_
_entity_poly.entity_id
_entity_poly.type
_entity_poly.pdbx_seq_one_letter_code
_entity_poly.pdbx_strand_id
1 'polypeptide(L)'
;MSEEIQKIEDKIKVLEQKKKSLEHKIVSEERRVRTRGLIQKGALLEKYLDLEKATIEDTELLLKVLSEFKKRNADYVIRKIEQLKEEDPL
;
A
#
# COMPACT_ATOMS: atom_id res chain seq x y z
N MET A 1 -4.83 -27.84 43.52
CA MET A 1 -4.86 -26.36 43.39
C MET A 1 -3.64 -25.79 42.65
N SER A 2 -2.42 -26.35 42.74
CA SER A 2 -1.27 -25.84 41.95
C SER A 2 -1.21 -26.32 40.49
N GLU A 3 -1.63 -27.54 40.20
CA GLU A 3 -1.58 -28.09 38.83
C GLU A 3 -2.52 -27.39 37.84
N GLU A 4 -3.68 -26.93 38.31
CA GLU A 4 -4.62 -26.18 37.48
C GLU A 4 -4.09 -24.80 37.14
N ILE A 5 -3.42 -24.14 38.10
CA ILE A 5 -2.72 -22.88 37.89
C ILE A 5 -1.59 -23.07 36.87
N GLN A 6 -0.77 -24.12 37.03
CA GLN A 6 0.31 -24.41 36.08
C GLN A 6 -0.21 -24.66 34.66
N LYS A 7 -1.30 -25.43 34.51
CA LYS A 7 -1.95 -25.65 33.20
C LYS A 7 -2.49 -24.36 32.59
N ILE A 8 -2.95 -23.42 33.41
CA ILE A 8 -3.42 -22.11 32.95
C ILE A 8 -2.23 -21.25 32.50
N GLU A 9 -1.13 -21.22 33.26
CA GLU A 9 0.09 -20.50 32.89
C GLU A 9 0.70 -21.00 31.58
N ASP A 10 0.76 -22.33 31.38
CA ASP A 10 1.24 -22.91 30.13
C ASP A 10 0.35 -22.52 28.94
N LYS A 11 -0.96 -22.48 29.14
CA LYS A 11 -1.91 -22.00 28.11
C LYS A 11 -1.70 -20.53 27.79
N ILE A 12 -1.49 -19.68 28.79
CA ILE A 12 -1.20 -18.24 28.59
C ILE A 12 0.06 -18.09 27.73
N LYS A 13 1.13 -18.80 28.07
CA LYS A 13 2.40 -18.76 27.33
C LYS A 13 2.23 -19.19 25.87
N VAL A 14 1.47 -20.26 25.61
CA VAL A 14 1.17 -20.70 24.24
C VAL A 14 0.35 -19.66 23.48
N LEU A 15 -0.64 -19.03 24.13
CA LEU A 15 -1.46 -17.99 23.52
C LEU A 15 -0.66 -16.73 23.21
N GLU A 16 0.25 -16.32 24.09
CA GLU A 16 1.15 -15.19 23.86
C GLU A 16 2.09 -15.44 22.67
N GLN A 17 2.67 -16.63 22.58
CA GLN A 17 3.51 -17.02 21.43
C GLN A 17 2.70 -17.01 20.13
N LYS A 18 1.47 -17.55 20.15
CA LYS A 18 0.56 -17.51 18.99
C LYS A 18 0.23 -16.07 18.60
N LYS A 19 -0.12 -15.21 19.57
CA LYS A 19 -0.40 -13.79 19.34
C LYS A 19 0.78 -13.12 18.64
N LYS A 20 1.99 -13.25 19.18
CA LYS A 20 3.20 -12.67 18.59
C LYS A 20 3.44 -13.16 17.16
N SER A 21 3.25 -14.46 16.91
CA SER A 21 3.40 -15.02 15.56
C SER A 21 2.39 -14.46 14.56
N LEU A 22 1.15 -14.22 15.01
CA LEU A 22 0.09 -13.63 14.19
C LEU A 22 0.36 -12.16 13.91
N GLU A 23 0.81 -11.39 14.90
CA GLU A 23 1.23 -10.00 14.73
C GLU A 23 2.35 -9.88 13.68
N HIS A 24 3.36 -10.74 13.76
CA HIS A 24 4.42 -10.78 12.75
C HIS A 24 3.90 -11.11 11.35
N LYS A 25 2.96 -12.05 11.23
CA LYS A 25 2.32 -12.38 9.94
C LYS A 25 1.57 -11.19 9.35
N ILE A 26 0.79 -10.49 10.16
CA ILE A 26 0.04 -9.29 9.73
C ILE A 26 1.02 -8.24 9.20
N VAL A 27 2.05 -7.90 9.97
CA VAL A 27 3.05 -6.91 9.55
C VAL A 27 3.77 -7.35 8.27
N SER A 28 4.07 -8.64 8.12
CA SER A 28 4.72 -9.16 6.92
C SER A 28 3.82 -9.06 5.68
N GLU A 29 2.53 -9.33 5.84
CA GLU A 29 1.57 -9.23 4.74
C GLU A 29 1.32 -7.77 4.36
N GLU A 30 1.21 -6.87 5.33
CA GLU A 30 1.10 -5.42 5.09
C GLU A 30 2.28 -4.90 4.27
N ARG A 31 3.51 -5.31 4.62
CA ARG A 31 4.71 -4.98 3.84
C ARG A 31 4.63 -5.55 2.43
N ARG A 32 4.20 -6.80 2.27
CA ARG A 32 4.06 -7.45 0.97
C ARG A 32 3.06 -6.72 0.07
N VAL A 33 1.88 -6.40 0.60
CA VAL A 33 0.83 -5.66 -0.11
C VAL A 33 1.33 -4.27 -0.49
N ARG A 34 1.99 -3.57 0.43
CA ARG A 34 2.56 -2.24 0.17
C ARG A 34 3.61 -2.31 -0.94
N THR A 35 4.57 -3.22 -0.87
CA THR A 35 5.61 -3.37 -1.89
C THR A 35 5.02 -3.70 -3.25
N ARG A 36 4.05 -4.64 -3.31
CA ARG A 36 3.34 -4.96 -4.55
C ARG A 36 2.63 -3.73 -5.12
N GLY A 37 1.95 -2.96 -4.28
CA GLY A 37 1.27 -1.73 -4.69
C GLY A 37 2.23 -0.66 -5.20
N LEU A 38 3.41 -0.50 -4.59
CA LEU A 38 4.44 0.43 -5.05
C LEU A 38 4.98 0.03 -6.43
N ILE A 39 5.26 -1.27 -6.65
CA ILE A 39 5.73 -1.78 -7.93
C ILE A 39 4.67 -1.57 -9.02
N GLN A 40 3.42 -1.94 -8.75
CA GLN A 40 2.33 -1.78 -9.71
C GLN A 40 2.11 -0.31 -10.07
N LYS A 41 2.10 0.59 -9.08
CA LYS A 41 1.96 2.03 -9.33
C LYS A 41 3.17 2.60 -10.06
N GLY A 42 4.38 2.17 -9.73
CA GLY A 42 5.61 2.57 -10.41
C GLY A 42 5.58 2.20 -11.90
N ALA A 43 5.24 0.95 -12.21
CA ALA A 43 5.11 0.49 -13.60
C ALA A 43 4.06 1.28 -14.41
N LEU A 44 2.95 1.68 -13.77
CA LEU A 44 1.94 2.53 -14.43
C LEU A 44 2.49 3.94 -14.69
N LEU A 45 3.26 4.51 -13.76
CA LEU A 45 3.89 5.82 -13.96
C LEU A 45 4.88 5.78 -15.11
N GLU A 46 5.75 4.76 -15.16
CA GLU A 46 6.69 4.56 -16.27
C GLU A 46 5.95 4.46 -17.61
N LYS A 47 4.90 3.64 -17.70
CA LYS A 47 4.11 3.44 -18.92
C LYS A 47 3.43 4.72 -19.43
N TYR A 48 2.77 5.47 -18.53
CA TYR A 48 1.93 6.60 -18.96
C TYR A 48 2.66 7.94 -19.01
N LEU A 49 3.80 8.07 -18.31
CA LEU A 49 4.57 9.30 -18.25
C LEU A 49 5.96 9.18 -18.90
N ASP A 50 6.26 8.05 -19.54
CA ASP A 50 7.51 7.79 -20.28
C ASP A 50 8.77 8.02 -19.42
N LEU A 51 8.76 7.45 -18.21
CA LEU A 51 9.79 7.70 -17.18
C LEU A 51 10.93 6.68 -17.17
N GLU A 52 10.99 5.75 -18.13
CA GLU A 52 12.00 4.68 -18.15
C GLU A 52 13.45 5.18 -18.12
N LYS A 53 13.68 6.39 -18.65
CA LYS A 53 15.00 7.04 -18.71
C LYS A 53 15.10 8.29 -17.82
N ALA A 54 14.02 8.63 -17.11
CA ALA A 54 14.02 9.80 -16.24
C ALA A 54 14.88 9.52 -15.00
N THR A 55 15.61 10.54 -14.54
CA THR A 55 16.29 10.46 -13.25
C THR A 55 15.28 10.48 -12.10
N ILE A 56 15.72 10.09 -10.90
CA ILE A 56 14.87 10.14 -9.71
C ILE A 56 14.47 11.60 -9.43
N GLU A 57 15.40 12.52 -9.61
CA GLU A 57 15.24 13.95 -9.41
C GLU A 57 14.22 14.53 -10.40
N ASP A 58 14.34 14.20 -11.70
CA ASP A 58 13.40 14.66 -12.73
C ASP A 58 12.00 14.09 -12.50
N THR A 59 11.92 12.83 -12.07
CA THR A 59 10.65 12.19 -11.70
C THR A 59 9.98 12.92 -10.53
N GLU A 60 10.75 13.31 -9.51
CA GLU A 60 10.22 14.08 -8.38
C GLU A 60 9.70 15.46 -8.84
N LEU A 61 10.45 16.16 -9.71
CA LEU A 61 10.03 17.44 -10.26
C LEU A 61 8.74 17.31 -11.08
N LEU A 62 8.62 16.30 -11.94
CA LEU A 62 7.41 16.02 -12.69
C LEU A 62 6.22 15.77 -11.75
N LEU A 63 6.39 14.91 -10.75
CA LEU A 63 5.33 14.61 -9.78
C LEU A 63 4.90 15.84 -8.98
N LYS A 64 5.82 16.77 -8.68
CA LYS A 64 5.48 18.07 -8.08
C LYS A 64 4.58 18.89 -9.00
N VAL A 65 4.93 19.03 -10.28
CA VAL A 65 4.12 19.75 -11.27
C VAL A 65 2.73 19.13 -11.42
N LEU A 66 2.66 17.80 -11.55
CA LEU A 66 1.38 17.07 -11.65
C LEU A 66 0.54 17.21 -10.38
N SER A 67 1.16 17.21 -9.21
CA SER A 67 0.48 17.44 -7.92
C SER A 67 -0.13 18.83 -7.86
N GLU A 68 0.60 19.86 -8.27
CA GLU A 68 0.07 21.23 -8.34
C GLU A 68 -1.07 21.35 -9.35
N PHE A 69 -0.89 20.79 -10.55
CA PHE A 69 -1.94 20.76 -11.56
C PHE A 69 -3.22 20.10 -11.04
N LYS A 70 -3.09 18.92 -10.41
CA LYS A 70 -4.22 18.19 -9.81
C LYS A 70 -4.92 19.01 -8.74
N LYS A 71 -4.17 19.71 -7.88
CA LYS A 71 -4.75 20.56 -6.82
C LYS A 71 -5.52 21.75 -7.40
N ARG A 72 -4.96 22.42 -8.42
CA ARG A 72 -5.59 23.58 -9.07
C ARG A 72 -6.82 23.20 -9.90
N ASN A 73 -6.85 21.98 -10.44
CA ASN A 73 -7.89 21.49 -11.35
C ASN A 73 -8.64 20.27 -10.79
N ALA A 74 -8.83 20.20 -9.47
CA ALA A 74 -9.32 19.00 -8.80
C ALA A 74 -10.64 18.47 -9.39
N ASP A 75 -11.63 19.34 -9.58
CA ASP A 75 -12.95 18.98 -10.10
C ASP A 75 -12.91 18.49 -11.55
N TYR A 76 -12.04 19.07 -12.36
CA TYR A 76 -11.83 18.60 -13.74
C TYR A 76 -11.22 17.19 -13.74
N VAL A 77 -10.18 16.98 -12.94
CA VAL A 77 -9.49 15.68 -12.85
C VAL A 77 -10.44 14.59 -12.33
N ILE A 78 -11.24 14.88 -11.30
CA ILE A 78 -12.20 13.92 -10.75
C ILE A 78 -13.23 13.51 -11.80
N ARG A 79 -13.89 14.49 -12.45
CA ARG A 79 -14.87 14.21 -13.50
C ARG A 79 -14.28 13.41 -14.65
N LYS A 80 -13.06 13.72 -15.07
CA LYS A 80 -12.41 12.98 -16.17
C LYS A 80 -12.07 11.55 -15.76
N ILE A 81 -11.68 11.31 -14.51
CA ILE A 81 -11.47 9.95 -13.99
C ILE A 81 -12.78 9.17 -13.96
N GLU A 82 -13.89 9.80 -13.59
CA GLU A 82 -15.22 9.15 -13.58
C GLU A 82 -15.65 8.75 -14.99
N GLN A 83 -15.52 9.65 -15.97
CA GLN A 83 -15.80 9.34 -17.39
C GLN A 83 -14.99 8.13 -17.88
N LEU A 84 -13.69 8.08 -17.57
CA LEU A 84 -12.83 6.98 -18.00
C LEU A 84 -13.22 5.64 -17.34
N LYS A 85 -13.81 5.65 -16.14
CA LYS A 85 -14.32 4.44 -15.49
C LYS A 85 -15.63 3.94 -16.10
N GLU A 86 -16.42 4.85 -16.67
CA GLU A 86 -17.68 4.51 -17.36
C GLU A 86 -17.42 3.96 -18.77
N GLU A 87 -16.36 4.43 -19.43
CA GLU A 87 -15.97 4.01 -20.79
C GLU A 87 -15.26 2.64 -20.82
N ASP A 88 -14.62 2.22 -19.72
CA ASP A 88 -13.99 0.91 -19.58
C ASP A 88 -14.37 0.27 -18.22
N PRO A 89 -15.58 -0.31 -18.12
CA PRO A 89 -16.01 -1.00 -16.91
C PRO A 89 -15.23 -2.32 -16.80
N LEU A 90 -14.18 -2.31 -15.98
CA LEU A 90 -13.43 -3.50 -15.57
C LEU A 90 -14.34 -4.64 -15.09
#